data_AF-A0A7X8XGY8-F1
#
_entry.id   AF-A0A7X8XGY8-F1
#
_cell.length_a   1.000
_cell.length_b   1.000
_cell.length_c   1.000
_cell.angle_alpha   90.00
_cell.angle_beta   90.00
_cell.angle_gamma   90.00
#
_symmetry.space_group_name_H-M   'P 1'
#
loop_
_entity.id
_entity.type
_entity.pdbx_description
1 polymer ?
#
loop_
_entity_poly.entity_id
_entity_poly.type
_entity_poly.pdbx_seq_one_letter_code
_entity_poly.pdbx_strand_id
1 'polypeptide(L)'
;NTGFAMTAANNVQETMDLALVAHLATLEAQVPFLSFFDGFRTSHELSKVEEISYDEIRGLVNEEHVRRFRDRAMRPEKPMLRVAAQNEDVYFQGRETVNPYYDALPEMVQKYMDKVAKLTGRAYHLFDYVGAKDATEVVIIMGSAADTFEWASDYINKKGGKTGVLKVRLYRPFSAKHFVAALPESVKRVAVMDRTKEPGSLGEPLYQDVITALSQMDRNGIKVIGGRYGLSSKDFTPTHAKAVFDHLAGEAFSNFTVGINDDVTGRSIPIKERINVVPEDVVSCMFWGLGSDGTVGANQNSIKIIGDNTDMNAQAYFSYDSKKSGGITVSHLRFGTSSLKMPWLVDHADFVACHNPAYIGRYDMLGPLNEGGVFLLNSQIPSDEVFSHLTRKMQEQIIEKKIRFYNINALEIAENAGLGTRINTVMQAAFFKISEVLPEKQAIDLVKQYIHDTFITRGEEIVKKNWVAVDGASDALHQVVIPETITESYEPKRLVPDDSNDFVQNIVEKIMHLEGNEIPVSQMSFDGTLPTATAKLEKRGVAPFIPHWIAENCIQCNQCVQSCPHAAIRAKQIDPADLKGAPETFNVLKSISKNDRDLQYKIQVYTE
;
A
#
# COMPACT_ATOMS: atom_id res chain seq x y z
N ASN A 1 -1.22 -7.90 -29.78
CA ASN A 1 -2.55 -7.42 -29.32
C ASN A 1 -3.53 -8.59 -29.39
N THR A 2 -4.29 -8.86 -28.32
CA THR A 2 -5.19 -10.03 -28.17
C THR A 2 -6.60 -9.82 -28.69
N GLY A 3 -7.03 -8.56 -28.92
CA GLY A 3 -8.41 -8.22 -29.29
C GLY A 3 -9.37 -8.04 -28.10
N PHE A 4 -8.89 -8.03 -26.86
CA PHE A 4 -9.76 -7.71 -25.72
C PHE A 4 -10.10 -6.22 -25.67
N ALA A 5 -11.35 -5.91 -25.32
CA ALA A 5 -11.69 -4.59 -24.81
C ALA A 5 -11.07 -4.42 -23.41
N MET A 6 -10.65 -3.21 -23.06
CA MET A 6 -9.95 -2.95 -21.81
C MET A 6 -10.56 -1.74 -21.10
N THR A 7 -11.16 -1.96 -19.93
CA THR A 7 -11.66 -0.88 -19.06
C THR A 7 -10.80 -0.74 -17.81
N ALA A 8 -10.47 0.50 -17.44
CA ALA A 8 -9.60 0.84 -16.32
C ALA A 8 -10.39 1.58 -15.23
N ALA A 9 -10.41 1.04 -14.02
CA ALA A 9 -10.98 1.71 -12.84
C ALA A 9 -9.90 2.41 -12.02
N ASN A 10 -10.19 3.63 -11.56
CA ASN A 10 -9.22 4.44 -10.80
C ASN A 10 -9.31 4.21 -9.28
N ASN A 11 -10.46 3.81 -8.75
CA ASN A 11 -10.68 3.63 -7.31
C ASN A 11 -11.64 2.48 -7.02
N VAL A 12 -11.81 2.13 -5.74
CA VAL A 12 -12.62 0.99 -5.29
C VAL A 12 -14.06 1.07 -5.81
N GLN A 13 -14.70 2.25 -5.74
CA GLN A 13 -16.07 2.45 -6.26
C GLN A 13 -16.13 2.18 -7.77
N GLU A 14 -15.18 2.73 -8.54
CA GLU A 14 -15.11 2.52 -9.98
C GLU A 14 -14.88 1.05 -10.37
N THR A 15 -14.25 0.24 -9.51
CA THR A 15 -14.05 -1.20 -9.81
C THR A 15 -15.39 -1.91 -9.95
N MET A 16 -16.35 -1.59 -9.08
CA MET A 16 -17.69 -2.19 -9.14
C MET A 16 -18.47 -1.68 -10.35
N ASP A 17 -18.46 -0.37 -10.57
CA ASP A 17 -19.26 0.27 -11.62
C ASP A 17 -18.75 -0.14 -13.02
N LEU A 18 -17.43 -0.11 -13.26
CA LEU A 18 -16.85 -0.46 -14.55
C LEU A 18 -16.82 -1.97 -14.81
N ALA A 19 -16.79 -2.81 -13.77
CA ALA A 19 -17.01 -4.24 -13.92
C ALA A 19 -18.44 -4.53 -14.42
N LEU A 20 -19.44 -3.84 -13.86
CA LEU A 20 -20.82 -3.95 -14.32
C LEU A 20 -20.96 -3.47 -15.78
N VAL A 21 -20.37 -2.32 -16.13
CA VAL A 21 -20.33 -1.84 -17.52
C VAL A 21 -19.71 -2.88 -18.45
N ALA A 22 -18.56 -3.46 -18.08
CA ALA A 22 -17.88 -4.47 -18.89
C ALA A 22 -18.75 -5.73 -19.10
N HIS A 23 -19.41 -6.22 -18.05
CA HIS A 23 -20.31 -7.37 -18.12
C HIS A 23 -21.55 -7.12 -18.99
N LEU A 24 -22.13 -5.91 -18.94
CA LEU A 24 -23.27 -5.56 -19.77
C LEU A 24 -22.85 -5.35 -21.23
N ALA A 25 -21.75 -4.63 -21.46
CA ALA A 25 -21.23 -4.33 -22.79
C ALA A 25 -20.77 -5.58 -23.53
N THR A 26 -20.10 -6.54 -22.86
CA THR A 26 -19.61 -7.76 -23.52
C THR A 26 -20.76 -8.63 -24.07
N LEU A 27 -21.92 -8.65 -23.41
CA LEU A 27 -23.09 -9.40 -23.86
C LEU A 27 -23.66 -8.83 -25.17
N GLU A 28 -23.72 -7.50 -25.28
CA GLU A 28 -24.20 -6.81 -26.49
C GLU A 28 -23.16 -6.83 -27.61
N ALA A 29 -21.91 -6.51 -27.31
CA ALA A 29 -20.85 -6.37 -28.29
C ALA A 29 -20.26 -7.70 -28.77
N GLN A 30 -20.39 -8.78 -28.00
CA GLN A 30 -19.74 -10.07 -28.29
C GLN A 30 -18.20 -9.99 -28.37
N VAL A 31 -17.62 -8.94 -27.78
CA VAL A 31 -16.17 -8.74 -27.62
C VAL A 31 -15.82 -9.03 -26.16
N PRO A 32 -14.77 -9.83 -25.87
CA PRO A 32 -14.38 -10.09 -24.50
C PRO A 32 -13.76 -8.84 -23.84
N PHE A 33 -13.99 -8.67 -22.54
CA PHE A 33 -13.48 -7.55 -21.75
C PHE A 33 -12.43 -8.01 -20.74
N LEU A 34 -11.38 -7.19 -20.60
CA LEU A 34 -10.49 -7.13 -19.45
C LEU A 34 -10.84 -5.85 -18.69
N SER A 35 -11.62 -5.98 -17.62
CA SER A 35 -11.81 -4.90 -16.66
C SER A 35 -10.70 -5.01 -15.62
N PHE A 36 -9.90 -3.95 -15.46
CA PHE A 36 -8.72 -3.96 -14.60
C PHE A 36 -8.64 -2.73 -13.71
N PHE A 37 -7.89 -2.88 -12.63
CA PHE A 37 -7.57 -1.87 -11.63
C PHE A 37 -6.18 -2.19 -11.05
N ASP A 38 -5.61 -1.23 -10.33
CA ASP A 38 -4.24 -1.36 -9.85
C ASP A 38 -4.09 -2.37 -8.71
N GLY A 39 -3.17 -3.32 -8.89
CA GLY A 39 -2.81 -4.32 -7.89
C GLY A 39 -2.28 -3.69 -6.61
N PHE A 40 -2.69 -4.24 -5.47
CA PHE A 40 -2.60 -3.67 -4.12
C PHE A 40 -3.26 -2.30 -3.94
N ARG A 41 -2.85 -1.29 -4.71
CA ARG A 41 -3.26 0.11 -4.53
C ARG A 41 -4.76 0.33 -4.60
N THR A 42 -5.47 -0.44 -5.43
CA THR A 42 -6.95 -0.46 -5.46
C THR A 42 -7.48 -1.79 -4.93
N SER A 43 -6.87 -2.92 -5.35
CA SER A 43 -7.38 -4.26 -4.99
C SER A 43 -7.38 -4.61 -3.49
N HIS A 44 -6.54 -3.96 -2.69
CA HIS A 44 -6.39 -4.18 -1.24
C HIS A 44 -6.64 -2.90 -0.43
N GLU A 45 -7.08 -1.83 -1.09
CA GLU A 45 -7.57 -0.65 -0.42
C GLU A 45 -9.01 -0.93 0.05
N LEU A 46 -9.27 -0.65 1.32
CA LEU A 46 -10.63 -0.64 1.85
C LEU A 46 -11.16 0.78 1.73
N SER A 47 -12.36 0.91 1.19
CA SER A 47 -13.07 2.19 1.09
C SER A 47 -14.54 1.94 1.37
N LYS A 48 -15.22 2.90 2.00
CA LYS A 48 -16.69 2.94 2.00
C LYS A 48 -17.15 3.14 0.55
N VAL A 49 -18.06 2.28 0.09
CA VAL A 49 -18.62 2.31 -1.27
C VAL A 49 -20.12 2.18 -1.23
N GLU A 50 -20.78 2.71 -2.26
CA GLU A 50 -22.20 2.52 -2.50
C GLU A 50 -22.39 1.29 -3.40
N GLU A 51 -22.75 0.15 -2.81
CA GLU A 51 -22.94 -1.11 -3.53
C GLU A 51 -24.17 -1.10 -4.46
N ILE A 52 -24.10 -1.86 -5.56
CA ILE A 52 -25.24 -2.10 -6.46
C ILE A 52 -25.79 -3.50 -6.18
N SER A 53 -27.08 -3.59 -5.86
CA SER A 53 -27.72 -4.87 -5.58
C SER A 53 -27.87 -5.74 -6.83
N TYR A 54 -27.94 -7.06 -6.66
CA TYR A 54 -28.10 -7.98 -7.78
C TYR A 54 -29.44 -7.83 -8.50
N ASP A 55 -30.48 -7.35 -7.81
CA ASP A 55 -31.78 -7.08 -8.42
C ASP A 55 -31.72 -5.86 -9.34
N GLU A 56 -30.99 -4.81 -8.95
CA GLU A 56 -30.73 -3.66 -9.81
C GLU A 56 -29.87 -4.05 -11.02
N ILE A 57 -28.82 -4.86 -10.81
CA ILE A 57 -27.99 -5.41 -11.90
C ILE A 57 -28.86 -6.19 -12.89
N ARG A 58 -29.73 -7.08 -12.39
CA ARG A 58 -30.66 -7.86 -13.22
C ARG A 58 -31.54 -6.96 -14.08
N GLY A 59 -31.99 -5.83 -13.55
CA GLY A 59 -32.79 -4.84 -14.30
C GLY A 59 -32.06 -4.22 -15.50
N LEU A 60 -30.73 -4.26 -15.55
CA LEU A 60 -29.93 -3.74 -16.67
C LEU A 60 -29.62 -4.79 -17.75
N VAL A 61 -29.76 -6.08 -17.44
CA VAL A 61 -29.41 -7.18 -18.36
C VAL A 61 -30.47 -7.31 -19.46
N ASN A 62 -30.01 -7.36 -20.72
CA ASN A 62 -30.88 -7.67 -21.85
C ASN A 62 -30.89 -9.18 -22.14
N GLU A 63 -32.01 -9.84 -21.84
CA GLU A 63 -32.23 -11.28 -22.05
C GLU A 63 -32.09 -11.74 -23.51
N GLU A 64 -32.28 -10.85 -24.49
CA GLU A 64 -32.02 -11.18 -25.89
C GLU A 64 -30.53 -11.44 -26.14
N HIS A 65 -29.64 -10.66 -25.53
CA HIS A 65 -28.19 -10.84 -25.67
C HIS A 65 -27.73 -12.16 -25.04
N VAL A 66 -28.30 -12.53 -23.90
CA VAL A 66 -28.04 -13.81 -23.22
C VAL A 66 -28.53 -14.99 -24.07
N ARG A 67 -29.76 -14.92 -24.60
CA ARG A 67 -30.31 -15.95 -25.50
C ARG A 67 -29.44 -16.11 -26.75
N ARG A 68 -29.05 -15.01 -27.39
CA ARG A 68 -28.12 -15.00 -28.54
C ARG A 68 -26.77 -15.62 -28.22
N PHE A 69 -26.24 -15.46 -27.02
CA PHE A 69 -25.02 -16.16 -26.59
C PHE A 69 -25.27 -17.68 -26.49
N ARG A 70 -26.34 -18.10 -25.82
CA ARG A 70 -26.71 -19.52 -25.67
C ARG A 70 -26.99 -20.21 -27.01
N ASP A 71 -27.58 -19.49 -27.97
CA ASP A 71 -27.90 -20.03 -29.30
C ASP A 71 -26.68 -20.25 -30.21
N ARG A 72 -25.54 -19.64 -29.88
CA ARG A 72 -24.25 -19.81 -30.57
C ARG A 72 -23.32 -20.81 -29.87
N ALA A 73 -23.76 -21.40 -28.75
CA ALA A 73 -23.02 -22.42 -28.03
C ALA A 73 -22.98 -23.73 -28.83
N MET A 74 -21.87 -24.45 -28.72
CA MET A 74 -21.73 -25.77 -29.34
C MET A 74 -22.59 -26.77 -28.57
N ARG A 75 -23.52 -27.43 -29.27
CA ARG A 75 -24.37 -28.48 -28.69
C ARG A 75 -24.66 -29.58 -29.71
N PRO A 76 -24.70 -30.87 -29.32
CA PRO A 76 -24.93 -31.97 -30.26
C PRO A 76 -26.25 -31.86 -31.03
N GLU A 77 -27.29 -31.24 -30.45
CA GLU A 77 -28.62 -31.09 -31.06
C GLU A 77 -28.65 -30.01 -32.16
N LYS A 78 -27.65 -29.12 -32.19
CA LYS A 78 -27.46 -28.09 -33.22
C LYS A 78 -25.96 -27.95 -33.51
N PRO A 79 -25.35 -28.95 -34.19
CA PRO A 79 -23.91 -29.03 -34.30
C PRO A 79 -23.36 -27.84 -35.10
N MET A 80 -22.26 -27.28 -34.60
CA MET A 80 -21.53 -26.19 -35.23
C MET A 80 -20.04 -26.48 -35.16
N LEU A 81 -19.31 -26.19 -36.24
CA LEU A 81 -17.85 -26.22 -36.28
C LEU A 81 -17.29 -24.81 -36.08
N ARG A 82 -16.30 -24.67 -35.20
CA ARG A 82 -15.44 -23.49 -35.11
C ARG A 82 -14.12 -23.84 -35.78
N VAL A 83 -13.82 -23.19 -36.89
CA VAL A 83 -12.66 -23.52 -37.74
C VAL A 83 -11.37 -23.14 -37.02
N ALA A 84 -10.44 -24.09 -36.92
CA ALA A 84 -9.13 -23.87 -36.28
C ALA A 84 -8.01 -23.55 -37.29
N ALA A 85 -8.08 -24.08 -38.51
CA ALA A 85 -7.05 -23.92 -39.54
C ALA A 85 -7.65 -23.37 -40.84
N GLN A 86 -7.00 -22.35 -41.39
CA GLN A 86 -7.37 -21.68 -42.64
C GLN A 86 -6.09 -21.32 -43.39
N ASN A 87 -6.11 -21.45 -44.73
CA ASN A 87 -5.00 -21.03 -45.58
C ASN A 87 -5.02 -19.51 -45.80
N GLU A 88 -3.98 -18.99 -46.46
CA GLU A 88 -3.80 -17.58 -46.77
C GLU A 88 -4.90 -17.00 -47.67
N ASP A 89 -5.56 -17.85 -48.46
CA ASP A 89 -6.62 -17.48 -49.40
C ASP A 89 -7.90 -16.97 -48.73
N VAL A 90 -8.15 -17.31 -47.46
CA VAL A 90 -9.34 -16.90 -46.71
C VAL A 90 -9.07 -16.31 -45.32
N TYR A 91 -7.89 -16.55 -44.73
CA TYR A 91 -7.62 -16.14 -43.35
C TYR A 91 -7.69 -14.63 -43.16
N PHE A 92 -7.11 -13.84 -44.07
CA PHE A 92 -7.09 -12.38 -43.92
C PHE A 92 -8.50 -11.79 -44.00
N GLN A 93 -9.30 -12.21 -44.98
CA GLN A 93 -10.70 -11.80 -45.11
C GLN A 93 -11.50 -12.19 -43.87
N GLY A 94 -11.31 -13.41 -43.37
CA GLY A 94 -11.92 -13.89 -42.12
C GLY A 94 -11.54 -13.02 -40.92
N ARG A 95 -10.28 -12.59 -40.84
CA ARG A 95 -9.77 -11.79 -39.72
C ARG A 95 -10.39 -10.39 -39.66
N GLU A 96 -10.71 -9.80 -40.81
CA GLU A 96 -11.33 -8.47 -40.94
C GLU A 96 -12.86 -8.50 -40.73
N THR A 97 -13.51 -9.67 -40.72
CA THR A 97 -14.97 -9.78 -40.47
C THR A 97 -15.41 -9.25 -39.10
N VAL A 98 -14.47 -9.12 -38.15
CA VAL A 98 -14.76 -8.64 -36.80
C VAL A 98 -14.80 -7.12 -36.69
N ASN A 99 -14.32 -6.37 -37.69
CA ASN A 99 -14.18 -4.91 -37.61
C ASN A 99 -15.47 -4.19 -37.16
N PRO A 100 -16.68 -4.52 -37.70
CA PRO A 100 -17.91 -3.85 -37.28
C PRO A 100 -18.23 -4.01 -35.79
N TYR A 101 -17.77 -5.09 -35.15
CA TYR A 101 -17.95 -5.31 -33.71
C TYR A 101 -17.08 -4.37 -32.88
N TYR A 102 -15.84 -4.11 -33.34
CA TYR A 102 -14.92 -3.20 -32.65
C TYR A 102 -15.22 -1.73 -32.93
N ASP A 103 -15.65 -1.40 -34.15
CA ASP A 103 -16.02 -0.03 -34.54
C ASP A 103 -17.24 0.47 -33.74
N ALA A 104 -18.22 -0.40 -33.48
CA ALA A 104 -19.42 -0.06 -32.71
C ALA A 104 -19.21 -0.08 -31.19
N LEU A 105 -18.12 -0.70 -30.71
CA LEU A 105 -17.90 -0.98 -29.29
C LEU A 105 -17.81 0.28 -28.41
N PRO A 106 -17.10 1.38 -28.78
CA PRO A 106 -17.04 2.60 -27.98
C PRO A 106 -18.43 3.14 -27.60
N GLU A 107 -19.33 3.24 -28.58
CA GLU A 107 -20.69 3.75 -28.39
C GLU A 107 -21.52 2.80 -27.50
N MET A 108 -21.33 1.48 -27.64
CA MET A 108 -21.97 0.49 -26.76
C MET A 108 -21.48 0.62 -25.31
N VAL A 109 -20.19 0.83 -25.09
CA VAL A 109 -19.64 1.04 -23.75
C VAL A 109 -20.20 2.33 -23.15
N GLN A 110 -20.22 3.44 -23.90
CA GLN A 110 -20.79 4.71 -23.43
C GLN A 110 -22.27 4.55 -23.04
N LYS A 111 -23.07 3.86 -23.88
CA LYS A 111 -24.47 3.53 -23.57
C LYS A 111 -24.63 2.81 -22.23
N TYR A 112 -23.74 1.88 -21.89
CA TYR A 112 -23.81 1.17 -20.61
C TYR A 112 -23.27 1.99 -19.44
N MET A 113 -22.26 2.85 -19.65
CA MET A 113 -21.87 3.86 -18.67
C MET A 113 -23.04 4.77 -18.32
N ASP A 114 -23.80 5.25 -19.32
CA ASP A 114 -24.97 6.11 -19.11
C ASP A 114 -26.11 5.38 -18.37
N LYS A 115 -26.29 4.09 -18.65
CA LYS A 115 -27.29 3.26 -17.93
C LYS A 115 -26.93 3.07 -16.46
N VAL A 116 -25.65 2.78 -16.18
CA VAL A 116 -25.16 2.67 -14.80
C VAL A 116 -25.28 4.02 -14.11
N ALA A 117 -24.92 5.12 -14.78
CA ALA A 117 -25.07 6.48 -14.24
C ALA A 117 -26.52 6.84 -13.89
N LYS A 118 -27.51 6.40 -14.68
CA LYS A 118 -28.93 6.60 -14.36
C LYS A 118 -29.38 5.83 -13.12
N LEU A 119 -28.80 4.67 -12.88
CA LEU A 119 -29.09 3.85 -11.71
C LEU A 119 -28.42 4.43 -10.45
N THR A 120 -27.16 4.85 -10.58
CA THR A 120 -26.29 5.12 -9.44
C THR A 120 -26.07 6.61 -9.16
N GLY A 121 -26.41 7.48 -10.11
CA GLY A 121 -26.03 8.91 -10.09
C GLY A 121 -24.57 9.18 -10.48
N ARG A 122 -23.75 8.16 -10.73
CA ARG A 122 -22.32 8.28 -11.01
C ARG A 122 -22.05 8.21 -12.52
N ALA A 123 -21.79 9.36 -13.13
CA ALA A 123 -21.53 9.46 -14.57
C ALA A 123 -20.09 9.06 -14.92
N TYR A 124 -19.96 8.32 -16.02
CA TYR A 124 -18.69 7.90 -16.60
C TYR A 124 -18.71 8.13 -18.10
N HIS A 125 -17.56 8.45 -18.66
CA HIS A 125 -17.35 8.47 -20.10
C HIS A 125 -16.14 7.62 -20.48
N LEU A 126 -15.99 7.30 -21.77
CA LEU A 126 -14.81 6.60 -22.28
C LEU A 126 -13.51 7.30 -21.86
N PHE A 127 -13.57 8.63 -21.86
CA PHE A 127 -12.57 9.57 -21.38
C PHE A 127 -13.29 10.70 -20.65
N ASP A 128 -13.08 10.87 -19.33
CA ASP A 128 -13.54 12.08 -18.63
C ASP A 128 -12.37 13.01 -18.33
N TYR A 129 -12.64 14.28 -18.56
CA TYR A 129 -11.80 15.40 -18.18
C TYR A 129 -12.25 16.00 -16.85
N VAL A 130 -11.28 16.32 -15.99
CA VAL A 130 -11.47 17.07 -14.73
C VAL A 130 -10.39 18.17 -14.63
N GLY A 131 -10.72 19.28 -13.98
CA GLY A 131 -9.82 20.43 -13.80
C GLY A 131 -10.32 21.72 -14.45
N ALA A 132 -9.42 22.66 -14.73
CA ALA A 132 -9.76 23.99 -15.22
C ALA A 132 -10.42 23.92 -16.62
N LYS A 133 -11.51 24.65 -16.85
CA LYS A 133 -12.18 24.66 -18.17
C LYS A 133 -11.29 25.22 -19.29
N ASP A 134 -10.37 26.12 -18.93
CA ASP A 134 -9.40 26.76 -19.82
C ASP A 134 -7.97 26.24 -19.60
N ALA A 135 -7.83 24.98 -19.19
CA ALA A 135 -6.53 24.37 -18.94
C ALA A 135 -5.59 24.45 -20.15
N THR A 136 -4.33 24.80 -19.91
CA THR A 136 -3.26 24.83 -20.90
C THR A 136 -2.34 23.61 -20.78
N GLU A 137 -2.25 23.03 -19.58
CA GLU A 137 -1.45 21.86 -19.23
C GLU A 137 -2.37 20.72 -18.77
N VAL A 138 -2.34 19.58 -19.45
CA VAL A 138 -3.18 18.42 -19.10
C VAL A 138 -2.34 17.16 -18.91
N VAL A 139 -2.69 16.35 -17.91
CA VAL A 139 -2.16 14.99 -17.75
C VAL A 139 -3.17 13.99 -18.30
N ILE A 140 -2.70 13.02 -19.08
CA ILE A 140 -3.49 11.88 -19.55
C ILE A 140 -3.00 10.62 -18.85
N ILE A 141 -3.91 9.89 -18.21
CA ILE A 141 -3.55 8.78 -17.34
C ILE A 141 -4.68 7.76 -17.20
N MET A 142 -4.34 6.53 -16.82
CA MET A 142 -5.28 5.48 -16.41
C MET A 142 -4.89 4.91 -15.05
N GLY A 143 -5.86 4.36 -14.31
CA GLY A 143 -5.62 3.71 -13.02
C GLY A 143 -5.56 4.70 -11.85
N SER A 144 -5.13 4.23 -10.68
CA SER A 144 -5.38 4.93 -9.42
C SER A 144 -4.70 6.28 -9.30
N ALA A 145 -3.56 6.47 -9.97
CA ALA A 145 -2.88 7.77 -9.96
C ALA A 145 -3.71 8.88 -10.62
N ALA A 146 -4.75 8.57 -11.40
CA ALA A 146 -5.65 9.57 -11.93
C ALA A 146 -6.32 10.41 -10.83
N ASP A 147 -6.66 9.79 -9.69
CA ASP A 147 -7.21 10.50 -8.53
C ASP A 147 -6.12 11.33 -7.83
N THR A 148 -4.89 10.82 -7.72
CA THR A 148 -3.73 11.61 -7.21
C THR A 148 -3.47 12.86 -8.05
N PHE A 149 -3.53 12.74 -9.38
CA PHE A 149 -3.36 13.88 -10.28
C PHE A 149 -4.50 14.89 -10.18
N GLU A 150 -5.74 14.43 -9.94
CA GLU A 150 -6.89 15.31 -9.71
C GLU A 150 -6.65 16.18 -8.47
N TRP A 151 -6.24 15.59 -7.34
CA TRP A 151 -5.89 16.34 -6.13
C TRP A 151 -4.78 17.36 -6.34
N ALA A 152 -3.71 16.98 -7.06
CA ALA A 152 -2.63 17.90 -7.38
C ALA A 152 -3.08 19.02 -8.32
N SER A 153 -3.90 18.71 -9.32
CA SER A 153 -4.46 19.70 -10.25
C SER A 153 -5.35 20.70 -9.51
N ASP A 154 -6.22 20.23 -8.61
CA ASP A 154 -7.07 21.09 -7.78
C ASP A 154 -6.26 22.01 -6.89
N TYR A 155 -5.20 21.50 -6.26
CA TYR A 155 -4.26 22.30 -5.47
C TYR A 155 -3.61 23.42 -6.30
N ILE A 156 -3.15 23.10 -7.52
CA ILE A 156 -2.53 24.07 -8.44
C ILE A 156 -3.56 25.09 -8.92
N ASN A 157 -4.77 24.65 -9.28
CA ASN A 157 -5.84 25.50 -9.79
C ASN A 157 -6.39 26.45 -8.73
N LYS A 158 -6.46 26.03 -7.46
CA LYS A 158 -6.78 26.93 -6.32
C LYS A 158 -5.79 28.08 -6.17
N LYS A 159 -4.56 27.93 -6.69
CA LYS A 159 -3.52 28.98 -6.75
C LYS A 159 -3.48 29.72 -8.09
N GLY A 160 -4.51 29.58 -8.92
CA GLY A 160 -4.63 30.27 -10.22
C GLY A 160 -3.95 29.55 -11.38
N GLY A 161 -3.54 28.29 -11.21
CA GLY A 161 -3.05 27.46 -12.30
C GLY A 161 -4.14 27.07 -13.30
N LYS A 162 -3.72 26.55 -14.46
CA LYS A 162 -4.59 26.13 -15.57
C LYS A 162 -4.31 24.68 -15.94
N THR A 163 -4.49 23.80 -14.96
CA THR A 163 -4.19 22.38 -15.08
C THR A 163 -5.45 21.53 -15.17
N GLY A 164 -5.34 20.38 -15.81
CA GLY A 164 -6.39 19.37 -15.82
C GLY A 164 -5.87 17.95 -15.99
N VAL A 165 -6.78 16.99 -15.85
CA VAL A 165 -6.52 15.56 -15.92
C VAL A 165 -7.59 14.92 -16.81
N LEU A 166 -7.15 14.16 -17.80
CA LEU A 166 -8.02 13.33 -18.62
C LEU A 166 -7.78 11.87 -18.22
N LYS A 167 -8.76 11.26 -17.56
CA LYS A 167 -8.67 9.85 -17.14
C LYS A 167 -9.21 8.93 -18.23
N VAL A 168 -8.46 7.90 -18.57
CA VAL A 168 -8.82 6.93 -19.62
C VAL A 168 -9.57 5.78 -18.98
N ARG A 169 -10.86 5.62 -19.29
CA ARG A 169 -11.70 4.51 -18.77
C ARG A 169 -11.79 3.37 -19.75
N LEU A 170 -11.96 3.64 -21.04
CA LEU A 170 -11.87 2.63 -22.11
C LEU A 170 -10.54 2.77 -22.84
N TYR A 171 -9.56 1.94 -22.48
CA TYR A 171 -8.24 1.96 -23.14
C TYR A 171 -8.25 1.24 -24.48
N ARG A 172 -9.03 0.14 -24.60
CA ARG A 172 -9.23 -0.59 -25.85
C ARG A 172 -10.70 -0.93 -26.09
N PRO A 173 -11.21 -0.75 -27.32
CA PRO A 173 -10.61 -0.02 -28.43
C PRO A 173 -10.42 1.47 -28.10
N PHE A 174 -9.30 2.05 -28.52
CA PHE A 174 -9.00 3.45 -28.25
C PHE A 174 -9.75 4.33 -29.25
N SER A 175 -10.79 5.04 -28.80
CA SER A 175 -11.59 5.87 -29.69
C SER A 175 -11.03 7.29 -29.80
N ALA A 176 -10.24 7.54 -30.85
CA ALA A 176 -9.59 8.84 -31.08
C ALA A 176 -10.60 10.02 -31.12
N LYS A 177 -11.77 9.81 -31.73
CA LYS A 177 -12.87 10.79 -31.76
C LYS A 177 -13.31 11.21 -30.35
N HIS A 178 -13.63 10.24 -29.49
CA HIS A 178 -14.10 10.52 -28.12
C HIS A 178 -12.98 11.10 -27.25
N PHE A 179 -11.75 10.60 -27.44
CA PHE A 179 -10.57 11.10 -26.73
C PHE A 179 -10.32 12.59 -27.02
N VAL A 180 -10.25 12.99 -28.29
CA VAL A 180 -10.00 14.40 -28.66
C VAL A 180 -11.17 15.29 -28.27
N ALA A 181 -12.41 14.81 -28.37
CA ALA A 181 -13.59 15.56 -27.94
C ALA A 181 -13.62 15.84 -26.43
N ALA A 182 -13.02 14.96 -25.61
CA ALA A 182 -12.93 15.15 -24.17
C ALA A 182 -11.85 16.16 -23.75
N LEU A 183 -10.93 16.55 -24.64
CA LEU A 183 -9.83 17.44 -24.33
C LEU A 183 -10.23 18.92 -24.57
N PRO A 184 -10.00 19.85 -23.61
CA PRO A 184 -10.31 21.26 -23.83
C PRO A 184 -9.53 21.87 -25.02
N GLU A 185 -10.17 22.78 -25.73
CA GLU A 185 -9.54 23.46 -26.89
C GLU A 185 -8.35 24.34 -26.50
N SER A 186 -8.26 24.77 -25.24
CA SER A 186 -7.17 25.61 -24.72
C SER A 186 -5.86 24.84 -24.49
N VAL A 187 -5.89 23.51 -24.54
CA VAL A 187 -4.73 22.68 -24.21
C VAL A 187 -3.60 22.90 -25.19
N LYS A 188 -2.40 23.14 -24.64
CA LYS A 188 -1.16 23.37 -25.38
C LYS A 188 -0.09 22.34 -25.08
N ARG A 189 -0.13 21.74 -23.89
CA ARG A 189 0.86 20.78 -23.42
C ARG A 189 0.18 19.62 -22.72
N VAL A 190 0.66 18.42 -23.02
CA VAL A 190 0.15 17.17 -22.47
C VAL A 190 1.29 16.33 -21.93
N ALA A 191 1.15 15.83 -20.70
CA ALA A 191 1.97 14.74 -20.18
C ALA A 191 1.15 13.45 -20.15
N VAL A 192 1.64 12.41 -20.79
CA VAL A 192 1.03 11.07 -20.77
C VAL A 192 1.79 10.20 -19.79
N MET A 193 1.07 9.61 -18.84
CA MET A 193 1.67 8.88 -17.72
C MET A 193 1.37 7.39 -17.84
N ASP A 194 2.41 6.60 -18.03
CA ASP A 194 2.34 5.16 -18.21
C ASP A 194 2.85 4.42 -16.96
N ARG A 195 2.07 3.47 -16.45
CA ARG A 195 2.44 2.58 -15.34
C ARG A 195 3.08 1.28 -15.83
N THR A 196 3.98 1.41 -16.80
CA THR A 196 4.69 0.29 -17.40
C THR A 196 6.06 0.73 -17.92
N LYS A 197 6.87 -0.23 -18.38
CA LYS A 197 8.13 0.01 -19.08
C LYS A 197 8.25 -1.00 -20.20
N GLU A 198 8.40 -0.52 -21.43
CA GLU A 198 8.72 -1.34 -22.60
C GLU A 198 10.17 -1.05 -23.04
N PRO A 199 11.16 -1.87 -22.63
CA PRO A 199 12.56 -1.61 -22.96
C PRO A 199 12.79 -1.58 -24.48
N GLY A 200 13.32 -0.46 -24.98
CA GLY A 200 13.66 -0.30 -26.39
C GLY A 200 12.54 0.26 -27.27
N SER A 201 11.34 0.50 -26.72
CA SER A 201 10.29 1.20 -27.47
C SER A 201 10.58 2.69 -27.63
N LEU A 202 9.93 3.34 -28.59
CA LEU A 202 10.00 4.81 -28.77
C LEU A 202 9.32 5.58 -27.63
N GLY A 203 8.41 4.92 -26.92
CA GLY A 203 7.70 5.41 -25.74
C GLY A 203 6.69 4.37 -25.27
N GLU A 204 6.01 4.63 -24.17
CA GLU A 204 5.09 3.66 -23.58
C GLU A 204 3.72 3.61 -24.31
N PRO A 205 2.91 2.56 -24.08
CA PRO A 205 1.70 2.30 -24.89
C PRO A 205 0.69 3.44 -24.92
N LEU A 206 0.33 4.03 -23.77
CA LEU A 206 -0.66 5.11 -23.74
C LEU A 206 -0.10 6.37 -24.40
N TYR A 207 1.17 6.69 -24.17
CA TYR A 207 1.86 7.78 -24.87
C TYR A 207 1.79 7.66 -26.40
N GLN A 208 2.07 6.47 -26.93
CA GLN A 208 1.99 6.23 -28.39
C GLN A 208 0.56 6.33 -28.92
N ASP A 209 -0.44 5.84 -28.18
CA ASP A 209 -1.84 5.94 -28.58
C ASP A 209 -2.31 7.40 -28.62
N VAL A 210 -1.93 8.21 -27.62
CA VAL A 210 -2.29 9.63 -27.54
C VAL A 210 -1.73 10.40 -28.73
N ILE A 211 -0.45 10.22 -29.06
CA ILE A 211 0.17 10.87 -30.23
C ILE A 211 -0.57 10.47 -31.51
N THR A 212 -0.83 9.18 -31.67
CA THR A 212 -1.54 8.65 -32.84
C THR A 212 -2.95 9.23 -32.95
N ALA A 213 -3.70 9.27 -31.84
CA ALA A 213 -5.07 9.77 -31.82
C ALA A 213 -5.15 11.28 -32.11
N LEU A 214 -4.24 12.08 -31.56
CA LEU A 214 -4.16 13.51 -31.88
C LEU A 214 -3.87 13.74 -33.36
N SER A 215 -2.93 12.97 -33.93
CA SER A 215 -2.59 13.05 -35.34
C SER A 215 -3.73 12.62 -36.25
N GLN A 216 -4.46 11.55 -35.91
CA GLN A 216 -5.59 11.05 -36.71
C GLN A 216 -6.79 12.00 -36.72
N MET A 217 -6.95 12.81 -35.67
CA MET A 217 -8.04 13.78 -35.54
C MET A 217 -7.61 15.20 -35.90
N ASP A 218 -6.45 15.37 -36.55
CA ASP A 218 -5.88 16.66 -36.95
C ASP A 218 -5.72 17.68 -35.80
N ARG A 219 -5.63 17.20 -34.55
CA ARG A 219 -5.43 18.04 -33.36
C ARG A 219 -3.95 18.28 -33.12
N ASN A 220 -3.35 19.03 -34.03
CA ASN A 220 -1.92 19.35 -34.05
C ASN A 220 -1.58 20.55 -33.15
N GLY A 221 -0.28 20.76 -32.90
CA GLY A 221 0.22 21.93 -32.14
C GLY A 221 0.27 21.77 -30.61
N ILE A 222 -0.11 20.59 -30.09
CA ILE A 222 0.04 20.24 -28.68
C ILE A 222 1.41 19.60 -28.47
N LYS A 223 2.19 20.10 -27.51
CA LYS A 223 3.44 19.43 -27.08
C LYS A 223 3.08 18.23 -26.20
N VAL A 224 3.37 17.01 -26.65
CA VAL A 224 3.08 15.77 -25.91
C VAL A 224 4.38 15.16 -25.38
N ILE A 225 4.44 14.91 -24.08
CA ILE A 225 5.55 14.23 -23.41
C ILE A 225 5.09 12.94 -22.75
N GLY A 226 5.95 11.93 -22.71
CA GLY A 226 5.69 10.64 -22.06
C GLY A 226 6.52 10.47 -20.79
N GLY A 227 5.92 9.96 -19.72
CA GLY A 227 6.56 9.71 -18.44
C GLY A 227 6.11 8.41 -17.78
N ARG A 228 7.00 7.81 -16.98
CA ARG A 228 6.72 6.58 -16.23
C ARG A 228 6.62 6.82 -14.73
N TYR A 229 5.73 6.08 -14.09
CA TYR A 229 5.52 6.14 -12.64
C TYR A 229 5.09 4.78 -12.07
N GLY A 230 5.12 4.64 -10.74
CA GLY A 230 4.33 3.64 -10.03
C GLY A 230 4.65 2.16 -10.29
N LEU A 231 5.79 1.85 -10.90
CA LEU A 231 6.19 0.46 -11.19
C LEU A 231 6.31 -0.34 -9.90
N SER A 232 5.76 -1.57 -9.90
CA SER A 232 5.74 -2.45 -8.73
C SER A 232 5.22 -1.77 -7.45
N SER A 233 4.17 -0.95 -7.59
CA SER A 233 3.57 -0.20 -6.48
C SER A 233 4.50 0.81 -5.80
N LYS A 234 5.52 1.32 -6.52
CA LYS A 234 6.24 2.53 -6.10
C LYS A 234 5.21 3.62 -5.79
N ASP A 235 5.30 4.19 -4.60
CA ASP A 235 4.30 5.15 -4.13
C ASP A 235 4.28 6.42 -5.01
N PHE A 236 3.08 6.92 -5.26
CA PHE A 236 2.85 8.06 -6.15
C PHE A 236 1.94 9.08 -5.47
N THR A 237 2.55 10.13 -4.93
CA THR A 237 1.89 11.13 -4.09
C THR A 237 1.49 12.38 -4.90
N PRO A 238 0.65 13.27 -4.34
CA PRO A 238 0.34 14.57 -4.95
C PRO A 238 1.58 15.43 -5.19
N THR A 239 2.60 15.29 -4.35
CA THR A 239 3.92 15.91 -4.55
C THR A 239 4.58 15.43 -5.85
N HIS A 240 4.55 14.13 -6.13
CA HIS A 240 5.03 13.59 -7.41
C HIS A 240 4.19 14.09 -8.59
N ALA A 241 2.86 14.12 -8.45
CA ALA A 241 1.97 14.63 -9.50
C ALA A 241 2.21 16.12 -9.81
N LYS A 242 2.42 16.96 -8.79
CA LYS A 242 2.81 18.37 -8.98
C LYS A 242 4.14 18.49 -9.72
N ALA A 243 5.15 17.67 -9.39
CA ALA A 243 6.43 17.69 -10.10
C ALA A 243 6.25 17.43 -11.62
N VAL A 244 5.31 16.56 -12.00
CA VAL A 244 4.97 16.34 -13.41
C VAL A 244 4.34 17.58 -14.06
N PHE A 245 3.42 18.27 -13.38
CA PHE A 245 2.86 19.54 -13.87
C PHE A 245 3.93 20.63 -13.99
N ASP A 246 4.81 20.77 -13.00
CA ASP A 246 5.94 21.71 -13.04
C ASP A 246 6.89 21.39 -14.21
N HIS A 247 7.16 20.11 -14.45
CA HIS A 247 7.96 19.65 -15.59
C HIS A 247 7.29 19.97 -16.93
N LEU A 248 5.98 19.74 -17.02
CA LEU A 248 5.17 20.00 -18.21
C LEU A 248 5.12 21.50 -18.54
N ALA A 249 5.07 22.38 -17.53
CA ALA A 249 5.15 23.82 -17.70
C ALA A 249 6.56 24.33 -18.02
N GLY A 250 7.60 23.56 -17.66
CA GLY A 250 9.01 23.89 -17.83
C GLY A 250 9.67 23.21 -19.05
N GLU A 251 10.74 22.46 -18.80
CA GLU A 251 11.56 21.81 -19.84
C GLU A 251 10.74 20.85 -20.71
N ALA A 252 9.85 20.08 -20.09
CA ALA A 252 8.94 19.14 -20.74
C ALA A 252 9.67 18.27 -21.78
N PHE A 253 10.67 17.50 -21.33
CA PHE A 253 11.26 16.43 -22.13
C PHE A 253 10.49 15.11 -21.92
N SER A 254 10.45 14.25 -22.94
CA SER A 254 9.83 12.91 -22.89
C SER A 254 10.77 11.85 -22.29
N ASN A 255 10.22 10.66 -22.03
CA ASN A 255 10.93 9.52 -21.44
C ASN A 255 11.41 9.76 -20.00
N PHE A 256 10.75 10.66 -19.28
CA PHE A 256 11.08 10.94 -17.89
C PHE A 256 10.55 9.86 -16.93
N THR A 257 11.03 9.88 -15.70
CA THR A 257 10.53 9.06 -14.59
C THR A 257 10.23 9.95 -13.39
N VAL A 258 9.35 9.50 -12.50
CA VAL A 258 9.00 10.22 -11.27
C VAL A 258 8.85 9.23 -10.11
N GLY A 259 9.28 9.64 -8.92
CA GLY A 259 9.28 8.81 -7.70
C GLY A 259 10.55 7.96 -7.49
N ILE A 260 11.61 8.23 -8.23
CA ILE A 260 12.95 7.61 -8.08
C ILE A 260 14.05 8.65 -8.27
N ASN A 261 15.29 8.32 -7.87
CA ASN A 261 16.49 9.06 -8.25
C ASN A 261 17.26 8.29 -9.34
N ASP A 262 17.14 8.72 -10.59
CA ASP A 262 17.86 8.17 -11.73
C ASP A 262 19.11 9.02 -12.04
N ASP A 263 20.18 8.72 -11.31
CA ASP A 263 21.50 9.30 -11.45
C ASP A 263 22.36 8.64 -12.52
N VAL A 264 21.82 7.64 -13.24
CA VAL A 264 22.52 6.95 -14.34
C VAL A 264 22.14 7.57 -15.69
N THR A 265 20.84 7.72 -15.96
CA THR A 265 20.37 8.30 -17.23
C THR A 265 19.81 9.71 -17.09
N GLY A 266 19.70 10.24 -15.87
CA GLY A 266 19.26 11.61 -15.61
C GLY A 266 17.80 11.86 -15.99
N ARG A 267 16.96 10.82 -16.07
CA ARG A 267 15.57 10.94 -16.55
C ARG A 267 14.57 11.18 -15.43
N SER A 268 14.96 11.06 -14.16
CA SER A 268 14.08 11.37 -13.04
C SER A 268 13.88 12.87 -12.89
N ILE A 269 12.63 13.32 -12.86
CA ILE A 269 12.32 14.73 -12.60
C ILE A 269 12.50 15.06 -11.11
N PRO A 270 13.01 16.25 -10.76
CA PRO A 270 13.23 16.62 -9.38
C PRO A 270 11.94 17.01 -8.66
N ILE A 271 11.85 16.68 -7.37
CA ILE A 271 10.81 17.16 -6.47
C ILE A 271 11.27 18.49 -5.86
N LYS A 272 10.62 19.60 -6.23
CA LYS A 272 11.01 20.95 -5.77
C LYS A 272 10.37 21.35 -4.45
N GLU A 273 9.14 20.90 -4.22
CA GLU A 273 8.29 21.30 -3.11
C GLU A 273 7.44 20.10 -2.68
N ARG A 274 7.28 19.90 -1.37
CA ARG A 274 6.29 18.96 -0.82
C ARG A 274 4.98 19.71 -0.57
N ILE A 275 3.87 19.11 -1.00
CA ILE A 275 2.54 19.71 -0.85
C ILE A 275 1.65 18.83 0.02
N ASN A 276 0.79 19.46 0.82
CA ASN A 276 -0.34 18.81 1.47
C ASN A 276 -1.63 19.20 0.74
N VAL A 277 -2.38 18.19 0.30
CA VAL A 277 -3.68 18.34 -0.37
C VAL A 277 -4.83 17.74 0.43
N VAL A 278 -4.55 17.18 1.61
CA VAL A 278 -5.54 16.57 2.49
C VAL A 278 -6.47 17.67 3.01
N PRO A 279 -7.81 17.54 2.86
CA PRO A 279 -8.77 18.47 3.42
C PRO A 279 -8.68 18.56 4.95
N GLU A 280 -9.05 19.71 5.51
CA GLU A 280 -8.99 19.97 6.95
C GLU A 280 -9.91 19.04 7.78
N ASP A 281 -11.02 18.56 7.19
CA ASP A 281 -11.94 17.64 7.86
C ASP A 281 -11.49 16.17 7.81
N VAL A 282 -10.38 15.87 7.14
CA VAL A 282 -9.87 14.51 6.99
C VAL A 282 -8.79 14.23 8.02
N VAL A 283 -9.06 13.29 8.93
CA VAL A 283 -8.08 12.79 9.90
C VAL A 283 -7.30 11.65 9.28
N SER A 284 -5.97 11.77 9.24
CA SER A 284 -5.05 10.77 8.70
C SER A 284 -4.28 10.06 9.82
N CYS A 285 -4.35 8.74 9.85
CA CYS A 285 -3.78 7.93 10.92
C CYS A 285 -2.76 6.90 10.38
N MET A 286 -1.69 6.67 11.14
CA MET A 286 -0.70 5.64 10.86
C MET A 286 -0.52 4.70 12.06
N PHE A 287 -0.49 3.39 11.81
CA PHE A 287 -0.31 2.38 12.86
C PHE A 287 0.82 1.44 12.50
N TRP A 288 1.84 1.41 13.35
CA TRP A 288 3.03 0.59 13.22
C TRP A 288 2.87 -0.65 14.10
N GLY A 289 2.56 -1.77 13.45
CA GLY A 289 2.34 -3.07 14.08
C GLY A 289 3.40 -4.10 13.68
N LEU A 290 3.33 -5.25 14.33
CA LEU A 290 4.11 -6.45 14.04
C LEU A 290 3.20 -7.51 13.40
N GLY A 291 3.70 -8.22 12.39
CA GLY A 291 2.95 -9.29 11.73
C GLY A 291 2.45 -10.34 12.73
N SER A 292 1.12 -10.46 12.82
CA SER A 292 0.35 -11.32 13.75
C SER A 292 0.04 -10.75 15.15
N ASP A 293 0.29 -9.46 15.41
CA ASP A 293 -0.09 -8.80 16.67
C ASP A 293 -1.57 -8.37 16.74
N GLY A 294 -2.28 -8.44 15.61
CA GLY A 294 -3.70 -8.08 15.49
C GLY A 294 -3.98 -6.62 15.09
N THR A 295 -2.94 -5.79 14.87
CA THR A 295 -3.06 -4.37 14.50
C THR A 295 -3.87 -4.16 13.22
N VAL A 296 -3.53 -4.87 12.15
CA VAL A 296 -4.25 -4.79 10.87
C VAL A 296 -5.72 -5.13 11.04
N GLY A 297 -6.03 -6.22 11.76
CA GLY A 297 -7.41 -6.63 12.01
C GLY A 297 -8.19 -5.61 12.83
N ALA A 298 -7.58 -5.03 13.86
CA ALA A 298 -8.18 -3.94 14.63
C ALA A 298 -8.48 -2.72 13.75
N ASN A 299 -7.55 -2.34 12.88
CA ASN A 299 -7.74 -1.22 11.96
C ASN A 299 -8.84 -1.47 10.91
N GLN A 300 -8.93 -2.69 10.36
CA GLN A 300 -10.04 -3.08 9.50
C GLN A 300 -11.39 -2.97 10.22
N ASN A 301 -11.43 -3.35 11.50
CA ASN A 301 -12.62 -3.20 12.33
C ASN A 301 -12.95 -1.73 12.57
N SER A 302 -11.96 -0.89 12.91
CA SER A 302 -12.17 0.55 13.13
C SER A 302 -12.75 1.24 11.89
N ILE A 303 -12.31 0.84 10.70
CA ILE A 303 -12.84 1.35 9.43
C ILE A 303 -14.31 0.99 9.25
N LYS A 304 -14.70 -0.26 9.55
CA LYS A 304 -16.11 -0.69 9.49
C LYS A 304 -16.96 0.01 10.54
N ILE A 305 -16.48 0.09 11.77
CA ILE A 305 -17.19 0.78 12.87
C ILE A 305 -17.51 2.22 12.47
N ILE A 306 -16.52 2.96 11.96
CA ILE A 306 -16.72 4.35 11.56
C ILE A 306 -17.56 4.43 10.28
N GLY A 307 -17.25 3.63 9.26
CA GLY A 307 -17.93 3.68 7.96
C GLY A 307 -19.42 3.30 8.03
N ASP A 308 -19.78 2.32 8.86
CA ASP A 308 -21.15 1.78 8.93
C ASP A 308 -22.05 2.57 9.88
N ASN A 309 -21.47 3.28 10.86
CA ASN A 309 -22.23 3.96 11.92
C ASN A 309 -22.16 5.48 11.87
N THR A 310 -21.54 6.04 10.82
CA THR A 310 -21.38 7.48 10.64
C THR A 310 -21.54 7.88 9.17
N ASP A 311 -21.75 9.17 8.94
CA ASP A 311 -21.78 9.74 7.59
C ASP A 311 -20.37 9.98 7.01
N MET A 312 -19.31 9.67 7.77
CA MET A 312 -17.95 9.81 7.28
C MET A 312 -17.62 8.75 6.21
N ASN A 313 -16.82 9.17 5.25
CA ASN A 313 -16.04 8.27 4.42
C ASN A 313 -14.91 7.67 5.26
N ALA A 314 -14.54 6.44 4.93
CA ALA A 314 -13.44 5.74 5.57
C ALA A 314 -12.59 5.05 4.50
N GLN A 315 -11.27 5.21 4.59
CA GLN A 315 -10.29 4.60 3.69
C GLN A 315 -9.19 3.92 4.51
N ALA A 316 -8.75 2.73 4.11
CA ALA A 316 -7.57 2.10 4.67
C ALA A 316 -6.71 1.40 3.63
N TYR A 317 -5.40 1.50 3.84
CA TYR A 317 -4.39 0.76 3.10
C TYR A 317 -3.37 0.16 4.08
N PHE A 318 -2.95 -1.07 3.81
CA PHE A 318 -2.03 -1.80 4.68
C PHE A 318 -0.75 -2.13 3.92
N SER A 319 0.36 -1.53 4.36
CA SER A 319 1.69 -1.86 3.88
C SER A 319 2.23 -3.05 4.69
N TYR A 320 2.57 -4.13 4.01
CA TYR A 320 3.12 -5.35 4.60
C TYR A 320 4.58 -5.53 4.22
N ASP A 321 5.36 -6.06 5.15
CA ASP A 321 6.68 -6.58 4.86
C ASP A 321 6.61 -7.88 4.05
N SER A 322 7.66 -8.16 3.28
CA SER A 322 7.94 -9.45 2.65
C SER A 322 8.14 -10.59 3.66
N LYS A 323 8.51 -10.25 4.90
CA LYS A 323 8.78 -11.20 5.99
C LYS A 323 7.47 -11.79 6.54
N LYS A 324 7.25 -13.09 6.28
CA LYS A 324 6.02 -13.82 6.66
C LYS A 324 5.69 -13.81 8.16
N SER A 325 6.70 -13.76 9.03
CA SER A 325 6.50 -13.75 10.48
C SER A 325 7.35 -12.67 11.12
N GLY A 326 6.78 -11.91 12.06
CA GLY A 326 7.43 -10.78 12.72
C GLY A 326 7.88 -9.67 11.76
N GLY A 327 7.31 -9.62 10.56
CA GLY A 327 7.51 -8.52 9.63
C GLY A 327 6.80 -7.26 10.12
N ILE A 328 7.24 -6.10 9.68
CA ILE A 328 6.55 -4.85 10.00
C ILE A 328 5.25 -4.72 9.22
N THR A 329 4.24 -4.13 9.83
CA THR A 329 3.02 -3.71 9.13
C THR A 329 2.75 -2.24 9.43
N VAL A 330 2.52 -1.44 8.39
CA VAL A 330 2.12 -0.03 8.53
C VAL A 330 0.72 0.14 7.95
N SER A 331 -0.24 0.45 8.82
CA SER A 331 -1.61 0.73 8.40
C SER A 331 -1.78 2.23 8.20
N HIS A 332 -2.36 2.63 7.08
CA HIS A 332 -2.66 4.01 6.71
C HIS A 332 -4.18 4.17 6.62
N LEU A 333 -4.76 4.94 7.51
CA LEU A 333 -6.21 5.12 7.60
C LEU A 333 -6.55 6.59 7.38
N ARG A 334 -7.69 6.87 6.74
CA ARG A 334 -8.26 8.20 6.62
C ARG A 334 -9.74 8.18 6.90
N PHE A 335 -10.23 9.22 7.58
CA PHE A 335 -11.63 9.41 7.93
C PHE A 335 -12.03 10.86 7.69
N GLY A 336 -13.21 11.12 7.13
CA GLY A 336 -13.69 12.48 6.95
C GLY A 336 -14.97 12.54 6.12
N THR A 337 -15.59 13.70 6.04
CA THR A 337 -16.79 13.92 5.21
C THR A 337 -16.44 14.19 3.75
N SER A 338 -15.25 14.75 3.52
CA SER A 338 -14.68 14.95 2.19
C SER A 338 -14.39 13.62 1.48
N SER A 339 -14.22 13.69 0.16
CA SER A 339 -13.78 12.57 -0.67
C SER A 339 -12.45 12.01 -0.18
N LEU A 340 -12.36 10.67 -0.07
CA LEU A 340 -11.13 9.95 0.28
C LEU A 340 -10.53 9.21 -0.91
N LYS A 341 -10.71 9.72 -2.13
CA LYS A 341 -10.02 9.23 -3.33
C LYS A 341 -8.52 9.56 -3.29
N MET A 342 -7.81 8.98 -2.32
CA MET A 342 -6.43 9.32 -1.97
C MET A 342 -5.51 8.09 -2.05
N PRO A 343 -5.23 7.56 -3.26
CA PRO A 343 -4.51 6.30 -3.42
C PRO A 343 -3.00 6.46 -3.29
N TRP A 344 -2.54 7.05 -2.18
CA TRP A 344 -1.14 7.15 -1.76
C TRP A 344 -1.03 6.92 -0.25
N LEU A 345 0.17 6.58 0.21
CA LEU A 345 0.43 6.40 1.64
C LEU A 345 0.24 7.72 2.42
N VAL A 346 -0.11 7.63 3.70
CA VAL A 346 -0.17 8.83 4.55
C VAL A 346 1.24 9.40 4.73
N ASP A 347 1.43 10.65 4.31
CA ASP A 347 2.65 11.45 4.44
C ASP A 347 2.48 12.68 5.35
N HIS A 348 1.23 13.02 5.68
CA HIS A 348 0.81 13.99 6.69
C HIS A 348 -0.20 13.32 7.62
N ALA A 349 0.24 12.93 8.82
CA ALA A 349 -0.56 12.21 9.80
C ALA A 349 -0.97 13.12 10.97
N ASP A 350 -2.18 12.93 11.48
CA ASP A 350 -2.68 13.58 12.70
C ASP A 350 -2.52 12.64 13.91
N PHE A 351 -2.46 11.33 13.65
CA PHE A 351 -2.29 10.30 14.66
C PHE A 351 -1.29 9.24 14.19
N VAL A 352 -0.30 8.93 15.03
CA VAL A 352 0.64 7.83 14.83
C VAL A 352 0.62 6.92 16.06
N ALA A 353 0.43 5.62 15.89
CA ALA A 353 0.60 4.64 16.96
C ALA A 353 1.74 3.66 16.66
N CYS A 354 2.54 3.36 17.68
CA CYS A 354 3.58 2.34 17.68
C CYS A 354 3.19 1.22 18.64
N HIS A 355 2.85 0.06 18.11
CA HIS A 355 2.40 -1.08 18.91
C HIS A 355 3.55 -1.98 19.38
N ASN A 356 4.77 -1.75 18.89
CA ASN A 356 5.96 -2.51 19.25
C ASN A 356 7.15 -1.56 19.55
N PRO A 357 7.61 -1.47 20.82
CA PRO A 357 8.68 -0.54 21.20
C PRO A 357 10.03 -0.86 20.53
N ALA A 358 10.23 -2.06 19.98
CA ALA A 358 11.43 -2.41 19.21
C ALA A 358 11.63 -1.58 17.93
N TYR A 359 10.65 -0.76 17.56
CA TYR A 359 10.71 0.15 16.42
C TYR A 359 11.37 1.49 16.73
N ILE A 360 11.53 1.82 18.03
CA ILE A 360 12.21 3.04 18.47
C ILE A 360 13.65 3.02 17.97
N GLY A 361 14.05 4.09 17.29
CA GLY A 361 15.38 4.20 16.68
C GLY A 361 15.63 3.33 15.45
N ARG A 362 14.63 2.54 15.03
CA ARG A 362 14.71 1.72 13.81
C ARG A 362 13.99 2.35 12.64
N TYR A 363 12.85 3.02 12.87
CA TYR A 363 12.02 3.58 11.81
C TYR A 363 11.64 5.03 12.12
N ASP A 364 11.54 5.88 11.08
CA ASP A 364 11.07 7.26 11.22
C ASP A 364 9.53 7.30 11.27
N MET A 365 8.98 7.07 12.46
CA MET A 365 7.53 7.04 12.68
C MET A 365 6.93 8.45 12.83
N LEU A 366 7.71 9.43 13.31
CA LEU A 366 7.23 10.78 13.64
C LEU A 366 7.49 11.80 12.52
N GLY A 367 8.27 11.44 11.50
CA GLY A 367 8.49 12.25 10.30
C GLY A 367 7.18 12.74 9.67
N PRO A 368 6.22 11.84 9.38
CA PRO A 368 4.92 12.20 8.80
C PRO A 368 3.94 12.91 9.75
N LEU A 369 4.18 12.90 11.07
CA LEU A 369 3.23 13.46 12.04
C LEU A 369 3.22 14.99 11.98
N ASN A 370 2.03 15.58 11.91
CA ASN A 370 1.78 17.02 11.88
C ASN A 370 2.11 17.68 13.24
N GLU A 371 2.31 19.01 13.23
CA GLU A 371 2.42 19.79 14.47
C GLU A 371 1.12 19.64 15.31
N GLY A 372 1.25 19.40 16.61
CA GLY A 372 0.13 19.14 17.52
C GLY A 372 -0.50 17.75 17.39
N GLY A 373 0.01 16.92 16.48
CA GLY A 373 -0.46 15.55 16.25
C GLY A 373 -0.25 14.65 17.47
N VAL A 374 -0.90 13.49 17.45
CA VAL A 374 -0.89 12.52 18.56
C VAL A 374 0.07 11.38 18.27
N PHE A 375 0.94 11.07 19.22
CA PHE A 375 1.76 9.86 19.19
C PHE A 375 1.36 8.93 20.33
N LEU A 376 1.01 7.68 20.02
CA LEU A 376 0.68 6.64 20.99
C LEU A 376 1.74 5.53 20.95
N LEU A 377 2.40 5.27 22.07
CA LEU A 377 3.36 4.17 22.21
C LEU A 377 2.82 3.08 23.13
N ASN A 378 2.90 1.83 22.69
CA ASN A 378 2.78 0.67 23.55
C ASN A 378 4.15 0.31 24.12
N SER A 379 4.34 0.40 25.44
CA SER A 379 5.57 -0.03 26.10
C SER A 379 5.33 -0.48 27.54
N GLN A 380 6.26 -1.29 28.06
CA GLN A 380 6.30 -1.65 29.49
C GLN A 380 7.07 -0.60 30.33
N ILE A 381 7.54 0.47 29.70
CA ILE A 381 8.29 1.52 30.37
C ILE A 381 7.27 2.47 31.03
N PRO A 382 7.47 2.84 32.31
CA PRO A 382 6.61 3.81 32.99
C PRO A 382 6.48 5.13 32.20
N SER A 383 5.29 5.72 32.20
CA SER A 383 5.00 6.92 31.39
C SER A 383 5.77 8.18 31.80
N ASP A 384 6.32 8.22 33.02
CA ASP A 384 7.20 9.27 33.53
C ASP A 384 8.67 9.09 33.08
N GLU A 385 9.06 7.89 32.66
CA GLU A 385 10.43 7.57 32.20
C GLU A 385 10.52 7.37 30.68
N VAL A 386 9.41 7.08 30.00
CA VAL A 386 9.40 6.67 28.59
C VAL A 386 10.01 7.69 27.64
N PHE A 387 9.96 8.99 27.97
CA PHE A 387 10.54 10.04 27.13
C PHE A 387 12.06 9.90 26.98
N SER A 388 12.81 9.57 28.04
CA SER A 388 14.27 9.40 27.99
C SER A 388 14.71 8.15 27.21
N HIS A 389 13.79 7.21 27.01
CA HIS A 389 14.00 5.97 26.26
C HIS A 389 13.76 6.13 24.75
N LEU A 390 13.35 7.31 24.30
CA LEU A 390 13.28 7.65 22.88
C LEU A 390 14.65 8.11 22.37
N THR A 391 14.88 8.00 21.06
CA THR A 391 16.09 8.57 20.46
C THR A 391 16.06 10.09 20.51
N ARG A 392 17.25 10.71 20.49
CA ARG A 392 17.37 12.17 20.47
C ARG A 392 16.53 12.82 19.37
N LYS A 393 16.59 12.28 18.14
CA LYS A 393 15.78 12.75 17.00
C LYS A 393 14.27 12.71 17.30
N MET A 394 13.77 11.63 17.92
CA MET A 394 12.35 11.52 18.26
C MET A 394 11.94 12.52 19.34
N GLN A 395 12.78 12.71 20.36
CA GLN A 395 12.53 13.70 21.42
C GLN A 395 12.48 15.13 20.86
N GLU A 396 13.43 15.48 19.99
CA GLU A 396 13.45 16.77 19.28
C GLU A 396 12.18 16.96 18.46
N GLN A 397 11.78 15.96 17.67
CA GLN A 397 10.51 16.01 16.90
C GLN A 397 9.29 16.21 17.81
N ILE A 398 9.23 15.53 18.97
CA ILE A 398 8.12 15.68 19.92
C ILE A 398 8.03 17.11 20.46
N ILE A 399 9.16 17.70 20.85
CA ILE A 399 9.22 19.06 21.37
C ILE A 399 8.89 20.09 20.27
N GLU A 400 9.59 20.02 19.14
CA GLU A 400 9.48 21.00 18.05
C GLU A 400 8.08 21.03 17.44
N LYS A 401 7.52 19.84 17.17
CA LYS A 401 6.18 19.70 16.60
C LYS A 401 5.08 19.71 17.68
N LYS A 402 5.41 19.94 18.95
CA LYS A 402 4.45 19.96 20.08
C LYS A 402 3.53 18.72 20.09
N ILE A 403 4.12 17.55 19.86
CA ILE A 403 3.39 16.29 19.74
C ILE A 403 2.72 15.94 21.07
N ARG A 404 1.45 15.58 21.03
CA ARG A 404 0.72 15.02 22.17
C ARG A 404 1.11 13.55 22.33
N PHE A 405 2.06 13.28 23.22
CA PHE A 405 2.59 11.94 23.42
C PHE A 405 1.84 11.18 24.53
N TYR A 406 1.38 9.97 24.22
CA TYR A 406 0.73 9.04 25.14
C TYR A 406 1.49 7.72 25.19
N ASN A 407 1.54 7.11 26.37
CA ASN A 407 2.14 5.80 26.59
C ASN A 407 1.17 4.88 27.33
N ILE A 408 1.15 3.60 26.97
CA ILE A 408 0.29 2.59 27.55
C ILE A 408 1.01 1.24 27.63
N ASN A 409 0.85 0.51 28.73
CA ASN A 409 1.29 -0.88 28.84
C ASN A 409 0.15 -1.82 28.41
N ALA A 410 -0.02 -1.99 27.09
CA ALA A 410 -1.14 -2.75 26.58
C ALA A 410 -1.05 -4.26 26.88
N LEU A 411 0.17 -4.78 27.08
CA LEU A 411 0.38 -6.19 27.43
C LEU A 411 -0.15 -6.49 28.83
N GLU A 412 0.20 -5.67 29.82
CA GLU A 412 -0.26 -5.83 31.20
C GLU A 412 -1.81 -5.75 31.29
N ILE A 413 -2.42 -4.81 30.56
CA ILE A 413 -3.88 -4.67 30.51
C ILE A 413 -4.52 -5.92 29.87
N ALA A 414 -3.96 -6.42 28.78
CA ALA A 414 -4.45 -7.62 28.12
C ALA A 414 -4.31 -8.88 28.99
N GLU A 415 -3.20 -9.03 29.72
CA GLU A 415 -2.97 -10.14 30.65
C GLU A 415 -3.95 -10.09 31.82
N ASN A 416 -4.14 -8.92 32.44
CA ASN A 416 -5.09 -8.72 33.53
C ASN A 416 -6.55 -8.96 33.10
N ALA A 417 -6.88 -8.67 31.83
CA ALA A 417 -8.18 -8.97 31.23
C ALA A 417 -8.34 -10.44 30.79
N GLY A 418 -7.30 -11.26 30.89
CA GLY A 418 -7.31 -12.68 30.47
C GLY A 418 -7.28 -12.90 28.96
N LEU A 419 -6.74 -11.95 28.19
CA LEU A 419 -6.58 -12.02 26.73
C LEU A 419 -5.19 -12.52 26.30
N GLY A 420 -4.27 -12.73 27.24
CA GLY A 420 -2.89 -13.15 26.99
C GLY A 420 -2.11 -12.04 26.26
N THR A 421 -1.32 -12.40 25.25
CA THR A 421 -0.45 -11.46 24.52
C THR A 421 -1.16 -10.61 23.46
N ARG A 422 -2.50 -10.54 23.48
CA ARG A 422 -3.30 -9.85 22.45
C ARG A 422 -3.59 -8.41 22.86
N ILE A 423 -2.78 -7.50 22.35
CA ILE A 423 -2.87 -6.05 22.64
C ILE A 423 -3.88 -5.30 21.75
N ASN A 424 -4.40 -5.94 20.71
CA ASN A 424 -5.18 -5.30 19.65
C ASN A 424 -6.44 -4.57 20.16
N THR A 425 -7.21 -5.17 21.07
CA THR A 425 -8.41 -4.54 21.66
C THR A 425 -8.05 -3.31 22.50
N VAL A 426 -6.97 -3.38 23.27
CA VAL A 426 -6.48 -2.29 24.14
C VAL A 426 -6.01 -1.11 23.28
N MET A 427 -5.18 -1.37 22.27
CA MET A 427 -4.67 -0.33 21.37
C MET A 427 -5.78 0.30 20.54
N GLN A 428 -6.79 -0.48 20.13
CA GLN A 428 -7.97 0.03 19.44
C GLN A 428 -8.79 0.98 20.33
N ALA A 429 -9.03 0.59 21.59
CA ALA A 429 -9.73 1.44 22.55
C ALA A 429 -8.95 2.74 22.82
N ALA A 430 -7.64 2.65 22.98
CA ALA A 430 -6.77 3.83 23.11
C ALA A 430 -6.91 4.75 21.89
N PHE A 431 -6.82 4.22 20.66
CA PHE A 431 -7.03 5.00 19.44
C PHE A 431 -8.36 5.77 19.47
N PHE A 432 -9.48 5.11 19.74
CA PHE A 432 -10.79 5.78 19.76
C PHE A 432 -10.91 6.85 20.86
N LYS A 433 -10.17 6.70 21.96
CA LYS A 433 -10.18 7.67 23.06
C LYS A 433 -9.42 8.96 22.74
N ILE A 434 -8.25 8.87 22.11
CA ILE A 434 -7.35 10.03 21.91
C ILE A 434 -7.20 10.51 20.47
N SER A 435 -7.80 9.82 19.49
CA SER A 435 -7.76 10.26 18.09
C SER A 435 -8.71 11.41 17.78
N GLU A 436 -9.70 11.67 18.63
CA GLU A 436 -10.73 12.71 18.46
C GLU A 436 -11.59 12.54 17.17
N VAL A 437 -11.48 11.39 16.47
CA VAL A 437 -12.28 11.07 15.27
C VAL A 437 -13.77 10.96 15.59
N LEU A 438 -14.09 10.48 16.79
CA LEU A 438 -15.46 10.40 17.31
C LEU A 438 -15.51 10.89 18.76
N PRO A 439 -16.66 11.41 19.23
CA PRO A 439 -16.87 11.65 20.65
C PRO A 439 -16.60 10.38 21.47
N GLU A 440 -15.80 10.50 22.55
CA GLU A 440 -15.30 9.36 23.34
C GLU A 440 -16.41 8.36 23.71
N LYS A 441 -17.52 8.84 24.26
CA LYS A 441 -18.64 7.99 24.67
C LYS A 441 -19.23 7.20 23.48
N GLN A 442 -19.45 7.87 22.35
CA GLN A 442 -19.96 7.23 21.14
C GLN A 442 -18.97 6.19 20.63
N ALA A 443 -17.68 6.50 20.65
CA ALA A 443 -16.63 5.61 20.17
C ALA A 443 -16.55 4.33 21.02
N ILE A 444 -16.57 4.46 22.35
CA ILE A 444 -16.55 3.31 23.28
C ILE A 444 -17.79 2.44 23.10
N ASP A 445 -18.98 3.04 22.99
CA ASP A 445 -20.24 2.30 22.82
C ASP A 445 -20.22 1.49 21.50
N LEU A 446 -19.78 2.10 20.39
CA LEU A 446 -19.65 1.43 19.10
C LEU A 446 -18.61 0.29 19.13
N VAL A 447 -17.47 0.49 19.78
CA VAL A 447 -16.45 -0.56 19.94
C VAL A 447 -17.00 -1.73 20.76
N LYS A 448 -17.68 -1.46 21.89
CA LYS A 448 -18.27 -2.51 22.73
C LYS A 448 -19.36 -3.28 22.00
N GLN A 449 -20.20 -2.60 21.22
CA GLN A 449 -21.23 -3.22 20.38
C GLN A 449 -20.60 -4.12 19.31
N TYR A 450 -19.58 -3.63 18.59
CA TYR A 450 -18.87 -4.42 17.59
C TYR A 450 -18.20 -5.67 18.18
N ILE A 451 -17.57 -5.54 19.35
CA ILE A 451 -16.99 -6.66 20.10
C ILE A 451 -18.05 -7.71 20.42
N HIS A 452 -19.23 -7.27 20.90
CA HIS A 452 -20.33 -8.18 21.16
C HIS A 452 -20.73 -8.93 19.89
N ASP A 453 -21.05 -8.23 18.81
CA ASP A 453 -21.56 -8.85 17.58
C ASP A 453 -20.53 -9.79 16.92
N THR A 454 -19.24 -9.47 17.07
CA THR A 454 -18.14 -10.30 16.54
C THR A 454 -17.89 -11.55 17.38
N PHE A 455 -17.89 -11.43 18.71
CA PHE A 455 -17.38 -12.49 19.60
C PHE A 455 -18.47 -13.25 20.36
N ILE A 456 -19.74 -12.84 20.30
CA ILE A 456 -20.85 -13.54 20.99
C ILE A 456 -20.96 -15.01 20.57
N THR A 457 -20.66 -15.32 19.32
CA THR A 457 -20.62 -16.71 18.79
C THR A 457 -19.58 -17.59 19.49
N ARG A 458 -18.58 -16.99 20.15
CA ARG A 458 -17.54 -17.67 20.92
C ARG A 458 -17.82 -17.67 22.43
N GLY A 459 -18.92 -17.06 22.88
CA GLY A 459 -19.40 -17.06 24.26
C GLY A 459 -19.26 -15.73 24.98
N GLU A 460 -20.20 -15.48 25.90
CA GLU A 460 -20.33 -14.25 26.70
C GLU A 460 -19.08 -13.88 27.48
N GLU A 461 -18.33 -14.88 27.95
CA GLU A 461 -17.11 -14.68 28.74
C GLU A 461 -16.03 -13.97 27.91
N ILE A 462 -15.90 -14.29 26.63
CA ILE A 462 -14.92 -13.66 25.74
C ILE A 462 -15.30 -12.20 25.47
N VAL A 463 -16.60 -11.92 25.30
CA VAL A 463 -17.12 -10.55 25.15
C VAL A 463 -16.77 -9.72 26.39
N LYS A 464 -17.07 -10.24 27.58
CA LYS A 464 -16.78 -9.57 28.86
C LYS A 464 -15.29 -9.30 29.06
N LYS A 465 -14.41 -10.27 28.74
CA LYS A 465 -12.94 -10.06 28.81
C LYS A 465 -12.48 -8.91 27.91
N ASN A 466 -13.03 -8.81 26.71
CA ASN A 466 -12.71 -7.69 25.81
C ASN A 466 -13.26 -6.35 26.33
N TRP A 467 -14.46 -6.31 26.92
CA TRP A 467 -14.98 -5.09 27.54
C TRP A 467 -14.11 -4.61 28.71
N VAL A 468 -13.65 -5.52 29.57
CA VAL A 468 -12.69 -5.19 30.65
C VAL A 468 -11.40 -4.60 30.07
N ALA A 469 -10.90 -5.13 28.95
CA ALA A 469 -9.73 -4.57 28.28
C ALA A 469 -9.98 -3.16 27.70
N VAL A 470 -11.17 -2.89 27.15
CA VAL A 470 -11.56 -1.55 26.66
C VAL A 470 -11.63 -0.53 27.81
N ASP A 471 -12.24 -0.93 28.93
CA ASP A 471 -12.36 -0.08 30.11
C ASP A 471 -10.98 0.18 30.74
N GLY A 472 -10.17 -0.87 30.91
CA GLY A 472 -8.80 -0.77 31.42
C GLY A 472 -7.87 0.08 30.53
N ALA A 473 -8.03 0.00 29.20
CA ALA A 473 -7.31 0.87 28.27
C ALA A 473 -7.64 2.35 28.49
N SER A 474 -8.90 2.64 28.78
CA SER A 474 -9.38 4.00 28.96
C SER A 474 -8.81 4.61 30.24
N ASP A 475 -8.71 3.84 31.32
CA ASP A 475 -8.20 4.34 32.60
C ASP A 475 -6.66 4.45 32.63
N ALA A 476 -5.95 3.58 31.92
CA ALA A 476 -4.48 3.50 31.93
C ALA A 476 -3.78 4.43 30.92
N LEU A 477 -4.54 5.17 30.12
CA LEU A 477 -3.97 6.04 29.08
C LEU A 477 -3.50 7.36 29.69
N HIS A 478 -2.18 7.53 29.81
CA HIS A 478 -1.57 8.73 30.38
C HIS A 478 -0.84 9.53 29.31
N GLN A 479 -1.07 10.84 29.30
CA GLN A 479 -0.26 11.77 28.52
C GLN A 479 1.12 11.90 29.19
N VAL A 480 2.18 11.69 28.42
CA VAL A 480 3.56 11.79 28.88
C VAL A 480 3.91 13.26 29.10
N VAL A 481 4.51 13.55 30.26
CA VAL A 481 5.02 14.90 30.56
C VAL A 481 6.29 15.12 29.75
N ILE A 482 6.25 16.07 28.82
CA ILE A 482 7.40 16.40 27.97
C ILE A 482 8.29 17.41 28.71
N PRO A 483 9.57 17.09 28.98
CA PRO A 483 10.49 18.04 29.59
C PRO A 483 10.89 19.15 28.60
N GLU A 484 11.20 20.34 29.11
CA GLU A 484 11.65 21.47 28.28
C GLU A 484 13.03 21.23 27.64
N THR A 485 13.84 20.36 28.24
CA THR A 485 15.20 20.07 27.78
C THR A 485 15.46 18.57 27.76
N ILE A 486 16.26 18.13 26.77
CA ILE A 486 16.66 16.73 26.61
C ILE A 486 17.90 16.47 27.47
N THR A 487 17.74 15.65 28.52
CA THR A 487 18.83 15.27 29.42
C THR A 487 19.44 13.91 29.08
N GLU A 488 18.62 12.96 28.65
CA GLU A 488 19.01 11.59 28.32
C GLU A 488 18.26 11.12 27.07
N SER A 489 18.91 10.32 26.24
CA SER A 489 18.35 9.77 25.01
C SER A 489 18.86 8.36 24.74
N TYR A 490 18.00 7.51 24.20
CA TYR A 490 18.37 6.16 23.76
C TYR A 490 19.23 6.22 22.49
N GLU A 491 20.37 5.52 22.53
CA GLU A 491 21.26 5.34 21.38
C GLU A 491 20.97 3.98 20.72
N PRO A 492 20.45 3.96 19.48
CA PRO A 492 20.16 2.72 18.77
C PRO A 492 21.43 1.88 18.56
N LYS A 493 21.30 0.57 18.70
CA LYS A 493 22.38 -0.35 18.31
C LYS A 493 22.59 -0.28 16.81
N ARG A 494 23.86 -0.33 16.40
CA ARG A 494 24.25 -0.42 14.99
C ARG A 494 23.73 -1.73 14.39
N LEU A 495 23.09 -1.65 13.22
CA LEU A 495 22.55 -2.81 12.53
C LEU A 495 23.64 -3.56 11.74
N VAL A 496 24.59 -2.83 11.18
CA VAL A 496 25.70 -3.38 10.38
C VAL A 496 27.05 -2.89 10.90
N PRO A 497 28.13 -3.68 10.76
CA PRO A 497 29.49 -3.24 11.08
C PRO A 497 30.02 -2.11 10.19
N ASP A 498 30.84 -1.20 10.73
CA ASP A 498 31.46 -0.06 10.01
C ASP A 498 32.41 -0.50 8.88
N ASP A 499 32.97 -1.70 8.97
CA ASP A 499 33.86 -2.30 7.97
C ASP A 499 33.11 -3.15 6.93
N SER A 500 31.77 -3.08 6.91
CA SER A 500 30.96 -3.71 5.89
C SER A 500 31.19 -3.10 4.51
N ASN A 501 30.92 -3.86 3.45
CA ASN A 501 31.04 -3.36 2.09
C ASN A 501 29.93 -2.38 1.69
N ASP A 502 30.13 -1.68 0.57
CA ASP A 502 29.21 -0.69 0.04
C ASP A 502 27.78 -1.23 -0.19
N PHE A 503 27.64 -2.49 -0.58
CA PHE A 503 26.31 -3.11 -0.78
C PHE A 503 25.55 -3.19 0.56
N VAL A 504 26.24 -3.53 1.64
CA VAL A 504 25.61 -3.61 2.97
C VAL A 504 25.25 -2.22 3.49
N GLN A 505 26.18 -1.28 3.45
CA GLN A 505 25.99 0.07 4.00
C GLN A 505 24.99 0.90 3.19
N ASN A 506 25.09 0.87 1.86
CA ASN A 506 24.28 1.76 1.01
C ASN A 506 22.92 1.17 0.64
N ILE A 507 22.73 -0.16 0.73
CA ILE A 507 21.50 -0.83 0.30
C ILE A 507 20.83 -1.58 1.45
N VAL A 508 21.52 -2.55 2.06
CA VAL A 508 20.90 -3.42 3.08
C VAL A 508 20.45 -2.62 4.30
N GLU A 509 21.32 -1.77 4.83
CA GLU A 509 21.03 -0.93 6.00
C GLU A 509 19.84 0.01 5.72
N LYS A 510 19.84 0.72 4.59
CA LYS A 510 18.72 1.58 4.18
C LYS A 510 17.41 0.80 4.06
N ILE A 511 17.42 -0.38 3.45
CA ILE A 511 16.21 -1.22 3.36
C ILE A 511 15.75 -1.65 4.76
N MET A 512 16.66 -1.99 5.67
CA MET A 512 16.34 -2.34 7.06
C MET A 512 15.72 -1.20 7.86
N HIS A 513 15.96 0.05 7.45
CA HIS A 513 15.35 1.28 7.97
C HIS A 513 14.11 1.76 7.20
N LEU A 514 13.66 1.02 6.17
CA LEU A 514 12.58 1.39 5.24
C LEU A 514 12.89 2.62 4.36
N GLU A 515 14.17 2.94 4.19
CA GLU A 515 14.68 4.04 3.36
C GLU A 515 15.04 3.57 1.94
N GLY A 516 14.53 2.41 1.51
CA GLY A 516 14.82 1.85 0.18
C GLY A 516 14.39 2.73 -0.99
N ASN A 517 13.49 3.70 -0.77
CA ASN A 517 13.11 4.70 -1.78
C ASN A 517 14.20 5.73 -2.06
N GLU A 518 15.19 5.88 -1.17
CA GLU A 518 16.32 6.81 -1.32
C GLU A 518 17.49 6.21 -2.09
N ILE A 519 17.46 4.90 -2.34
CA ILE A 519 18.51 4.20 -3.08
C ILE A 519 18.43 4.63 -4.56
N PRO A 520 19.48 5.24 -5.13
CA PRO A 520 19.47 5.69 -6.51
C PRO A 520 19.68 4.52 -7.47
N VAL A 521 19.37 4.74 -8.76
CA VAL A 521 19.49 3.72 -9.81
C VAL A 521 20.92 3.18 -9.91
N SER A 522 21.94 4.02 -9.72
CA SER A 522 23.36 3.62 -9.80
C SER A 522 23.78 2.55 -8.80
N GLN A 523 23.07 2.42 -7.67
CA GLN A 523 23.36 1.43 -6.64
C GLN A 523 22.64 0.10 -6.89
N MET A 524 21.64 0.08 -7.76
CA MET A 524 20.88 -1.14 -8.06
C MET A 524 21.61 -2.01 -9.08
N SER A 525 21.51 -3.33 -8.93
CA SER A 525 22.04 -4.26 -9.92
C SER A 525 21.27 -4.16 -11.24
N PHE A 526 21.99 -4.11 -12.37
CA PHE A 526 21.38 -4.01 -13.69
C PHE A 526 20.70 -5.31 -14.14
N ASP A 527 21.13 -6.46 -13.62
CA ASP A 527 20.60 -7.80 -13.95
C ASP A 527 19.94 -8.51 -12.76
N GLY A 528 19.90 -7.86 -11.59
CA GLY A 528 19.34 -8.43 -10.37
C GLY A 528 20.29 -9.34 -9.60
N THR A 529 21.57 -9.44 -9.96
CA THR A 529 22.59 -10.17 -9.19
C THR A 529 22.84 -9.51 -7.84
N LEU A 530 22.82 -10.28 -6.75
CA LEU A 530 23.04 -9.82 -5.38
C LEU A 530 24.07 -10.70 -4.64
N PRO A 531 24.83 -10.16 -3.66
CA PRO A 531 25.68 -10.96 -2.78
C PRO A 531 24.88 -11.98 -1.96
N THR A 532 25.52 -13.11 -1.66
CA THR A 532 24.91 -14.15 -0.81
C THR A 532 25.13 -13.88 0.69
N ALA A 533 24.44 -14.65 1.54
CA ALA A 533 24.61 -14.64 3.00
C ALA A 533 24.36 -13.29 3.70
N THR A 534 23.50 -12.43 3.12
CA THR A 534 23.12 -11.13 3.70
C THR A 534 22.17 -11.27 4.90
N ALA A 535 21.39 -12.35 4.98
CA ALA A 535 20.48 -12.61 6.10
C ALA A 535 21.17 -12.63 7.48
N LYS A 536 22.48 -12.91 7.53
CA LYS A 536 23.26 -12.87 8.77
C LYS A 536 23.35 -11.47 9.38
N LEU A 537 23.06 -10.43 8.61
CA LEU A 537 23.12 -9.02 9.01
C LEU A 537 21.81 -8.52 9.62
N GLU A 538 20.69 -9.22 9.41
CA GLU A 538 19.38 -8.64 9.74
C GLU A 538 19.08 -8.53 11.24
N LYS A 539 19.60 -9.49 12.04
CA LYS A 539 19.57 -9.50 13.52
C LYS A 539 18.25 -8.94 14.08
N ARG A 540 17.15 -9.58 13.68
CA ARG A 540 15.80 -9.00 13.79
C ARG A 540 15.27 -8.95 15.22
N GLY A 541 15.64 -9.89 16.07
CA GLY A 541 15.24 -9.95 17.48
C GLY A 541 13.73 -10.06 17.72
N VAL A 542 12.98 -10.70 16.82
CA VAL A 542 11.49 -10.69 16.83
C VAL A 542 10.85 -11.86 17.61
N ALA A 543 11.64 -12.77 18.16
CA ALA A 543 11.12 -13.93 18.88
C ALA A 543 10.69 -13.53 20.30
N PRO A 544 9.42 -13.76 20.70
CA PRO A 544 8.97 -13.45 22.06
C PRO A 544 9.60 -14.40 23.11
N PHE A 545 9.99 -15.60 22.69
CA PHE A 545 10.66 -16.59 23.51
C PHE A 545 11.81 -17.23 22.73
N ILE A 546 12.89 -17.54 23.44
CA ILE A 546 14.08 -18.21 22.91
C ILE A 546 14.36 -19.48 23.72
N PRO A 547 14.82 -20.57 23.09
CA PRO A 547 15.18 -21.77 23.82
C PRO A 547 16.38 -21.50 24.73
N HIS A 548 16.29 -21.92 25.99
CA HIS A 548 17.40 -21.88 26.93
C HIS A 548 18.05 -23.26 27.02
N TRP A 549 19.36 -23.33 26.78
CA TRP A 549 20.09 -24.59 26.81
C TRP A 549 20.44 -24.99 28.25
N ILE A 550 19.92 -26.14 28.68
CA ILE A 550 20.17 -26.74 29.98
C ILE A 550 21.20 -27.87 29.78
N ALA A 551 22.45 -27.60 30.15
CA ALA A 551 23.59 -28.44 29.78
C ALA A 551 23.53 -29.83 30.43
N GLU A 552 23.12 -29.91 31.69
CA GLU A 552 23.00 -31.14 32.48
C GLU A 552 22.04 -32.18 31.88
N ASN A 553 21.07 -31.74 31.08
CA ASN A 553 20.08 -32.60 30.42
C ASN A 553 20.45 -32.94 28.97
N CYS A 554 21.54 -32.38 28.45
CA CYS A 554 21.88 -32.47 27.03
C CYS A 554 22.67 -33.74 26.70
N ILE A 555 22.06 -34.62 25.90
CA ILE A 555 22.69 -35.87 25.42
C ILE A 555 23.50 -35.71 24.12
N GLN A 556 23.74 -34.47 23.66
CA GLN A 556 24.54 -34.15 22.46
C GLN A 556 24.04 -34.78 21.14
N CYS A 557 22.72 -34.98 20.98
CA CYS A 557 22.14 -35.66 19.82
C CYS A 557 21.97 -34.78 18.56
N ASN A 558 22.20 -33.47 18.63
CA ASN A 558 22.00 -32.49 17.54
C ASN A 558 20.59 -32.40 16.93
N GLN A 559 19.57 -33.07 17.48
CA GLN A 559 18.21 -33.01 16.94
C GLN A 559 17.62 -31.58 16.97
N CYS A 560 17.96 -30.78 17.98
CA CYS A 560 17.55 -29.37 18.06
C CYS A 560 18.19 -28.51 16.94
N VAL A 561 19.41 -28.82 16.52
CA VAL A 561 20.09 -28.14 15.40
C VAL A 561 19.42 -28.50 14.09
N GLN A 562 19.18 -29.80 13.86
CA GLN A 562 18.49 -30.30 12.67
C GLN A 562 17.07 -29.75 12.55
N SER A 563 16.35 -29.64 13.67
CA SER A 563 14.96 -29.20 13.69
C SER A 563 14.79 -27.69 13.55
N CYS A 564 15.86 -26.90 13.72
CA CYS A 564 15.76 -25.45 13.67
C CYS A 564 15.56 -24.95 12.22
N PRO A 565 14.41 -24.36 11.87
CA PRO A 565 14.13 -23.93 10.49
C PRO A 565 14.92 -22.69 10.07
N HIS A 566 15.62 -22.03 11.00
CA HIS A 566 16.35 -20.77 10.76
C HIS A 566 17.87 -20.88 11.04
N ALA A 567 18.38 -22.09 11.32
CA ALA A 567 19.77 -22.30 11.75
C ALA A 567 20.21 -21.40 12.94
N ALA A 568 19.26 -21.04 13.81
CA ALA A 568 19.43 -20.22 15.01
C ALA A 568 19.95 -21.04 16.20
N ILE A 569 19.80 -22.36 16.19
CA ILE A 569 20.42 -23.27 17.17
C ILE A 569 21.54 -24.01 16.46
N ARG A 570 22.77 -23.92 16.98
CA ARG A 570 23.94 -24.59 16.42
C ARG A 570 24.70 -25.35 17.49
N ALA A 571 25.27 -26.47 17.10
CA ALA A 571 26.23 -27.18 17.93
C ALA A 571 27.65 -26.77 17.52
N LYS A 572 28.53 -26.64 18.51
CA LYS A 572 29.97 -26.53 18.28
C LYS A 572 30.70 -27.58 19.08
N GLN A 573 31.67 -28.21 18.43
CA GLN A 573 32.79 -28.87 19.10
C GLN A 573 33.95 -27.89 19.15
N ILE A 574 34.57 -27.76 20.31
CA ILE A 574 35.49 -26.66 20.64
C ILE A 574 36.74 -27.28 21.24
N ASP A 575 37.92 -26.88 20.76
CA ASP A 575 39.18 -27.28 21.37
C ASP A 575 39.30 -26.61 22.75
N PRO A 576 39.71 -27.32 23.82
CA PRO A 576 39.89 -26.70 25.14
C PRO A 576 40.76 -25.43 25.12
N ALA A 577 41.74 -25.35 24.21
CA ALA A 577 42.59 -24.17 24.05
C ALA A 577 41.82 -22.91 23.57
N ASP A 578 40.76 -23.10 22.78
CA ASP A 578 39.93 -22.01 22.23
C ASP A 578 38.94 -21.43 23.26
N LEU A 579 38.81 -22.03 24.44
CA LEU A 579 37.97 -21.52 25.53
C LEU A 579 38.65 -20.42 26.35
N LYS A 580 39.91 -20.09 26.04
CA LYS A 580 40.62 -19.00 26.71
C LYS A 580 39.91 -17.66 26.45
N GLY A 581 39.41 -17.03 27.51
CA GLY A 581 38.70 -15.75 27.44
C GLY A 581 37.21 -15.88 27.10
N ALA A 582 36.66 -17.10 27.11
CA ALA A 582 35.21 -17.27 27.03
C ALA A 582 34.51 -16.59 28.23
N PRO A 583 33.31 -15.99 28.04
CA PRO A 583 32.54 -15.42 29.14
C PRO A 583 32.27 -16.44 30.25
N GLU A 584 32.13 -16.00 31.49
CA GLU A 584 31.81 -16.90 32.62
C GLU A 584 30.50 -17.68 32.40
N THR A 585 29.56 -17.10 31.66
CA THR A 585 28.28 -17.74 31.29
C THR A 585 28.41 -18.76 30.14
N PHE A 586 29.59 -18.92 29.54
CA PHE A 586 29.83 -19.80 28.40
C PHE A 586 30.06 -21.25 28.85
N ASN A 587 29.01 -21.87 29.40
CA ASN A 587 29.06 -23.26 29.86
C ASN A 587 29.28 -24.23 28.68
N VAL A 588 30.01 -25.32 28.91
CA VAL A 588 30.32 -26.39 27.94
C VAL A 588 30.19 -27.76 28.60
N LEU A 589 30.04 -28.81 27.78
CA LEU A 589 30.12 -30.22 28.19
C LEU A 589 31.33 -30.88 27.55
N LYS A 590 31.86 -31.95 28.16
CA LYS A 590 32.82 -32.82 27.47
C LYS A 590 32.14 -33.49 26.27
N SER A 591 32.73 -33.44 25.08
CA SER A 591 32.12 -34.05 23.90
C SER A 591 32.12 -35.57 23.99
N ILE A 592 30.97 -36.19 23.69
CA ILE A 592 30.82 -37.65 23.67
C ILE A 592 31.22 -38.29 22.33
N SER A 593 31.52 -37.47 21.31
CA SER A 593 31.98 -38.01 20.03
C SER A 593 33.34 -38.65 20.17
N LYS A 594 33.57 -39.75 19.46
CA LYS A 594 34.89 -40.40 19.41
C LYS A 594 35.91 -39.44 18.76
N ASN A 595 36.81 -38.89 19.56
CA ASN A 595 37.89 -38.02 19.13
C ASN A 595 39.05 -38.08 20.15
N ASP A 596 40.26 -37.77 19.71
CA ASP A 596 41.48 -37.83 20.54
C ASP A 596 41.92 -36.45 21.06
N ARG A 597 41.06 -35.43 20.94
CA ARG A 597 41.37 -34.01 21.18
C ARG A 597 40.70 -33.44 22.43
N ASP A 598 40.03 -34.28 23.22
CA ASP A 598 39.26 -33.89 24.41
C ASP A 598 38.30 -32.70 24.16
N LEU A 599 37.68 -32.68 22.97
CA LEU A 599 36.83 -31.56 22.54
C LEU A 599 35.70 -31.30 23.54
N GLN A 600 35.42 -30.02 23.73
CA GLN A 600 34.26 -29.52 24.46
C GLN A 600 33.08 -29.37 23.49
N TYR A 601 31.87 -29.40 23.99
CA TYR A 601 30.62 -29.37 23.24
C TYR A 601 29.67 -28.34 23.81
N LYS A 602 29.03 -27.57 22.94
CA LYS A 602 28.00 -26.59 23.32
C LYS A 602 26.89 -26.53 22.28
N ILE A 603 25.65 -26.45 22.75
CA ILE A 603 24.56 -25.90 21.96
C ILE A 603 24.52 -24.39 22.20
N GLN A 604 24.69 -23.61 21.14
CA GLN A 604 24.55 -22.15 21.17
C GLN A 604 23.26 -21.75 20.44
N VAL A 605 22.46 -20.94 21.12
CA VAL A 605 21.30 -20.29 20.55
C VAL A 605 21.72 -18.88 20.13
N TYR A 606 21.43 -18.53 18.88
CA TYR A 606 21.60 -17.18 18.34
C TYR A 606 20.29 -16.44 18.54
N THR A 607 20.27 -15.52 19.50
CA THR A 607 19.06 -14.86 20.02
C THR A 607 18.69 -13.59 19.27
N GLU A 608 19.61 -13.10 18.43
CA GLU A 608 19.51 -11.85 17.68
C GLU A 608 18.82 -12.01 16.32
#